data_AF-A0A8B8CQD2-F1
#
_entry.id   AF-A0A8B8CQD2-F1
#
_cell.length_a   1.000
_cell.length_b   1.000
_cell.length_c   1.000
_cell.angle_alpha   90.00
_cell.angle_beta   90.00
_cell.angle_gamma   90.00
#
_symmetry.space_group_name_H-M   'P 1'
#
loop_
_entity.id
_entity.type
_entity.pdbx_description
1 polymer ?
#
loop_
_entity_poly.entity_id
_entity_poly.type
_entity_poly.pdbx_seq_one_letter_code
_entity_poly.pdbx_strand_id
1 'polypeptide(L)'
;MQLTNVVVQARLNCDLDLRALANAMVNVRYDPTRFSGLIWQHRNIGGNCLLFANGKVNCNGKCDTIQQGVRRLRRYSRLLQRKGCHVTLSNVRVLTVSASHRLDGRVTLERNPYDFRYEPELFPAVMFTRKGIHFTLHLSGALLITGIKKSRDLENVVYPTVLELNVCL
;
A
#
# COMPACT_ATOMS: atom_id res chain seq x y z
N MET A 1 9.26 0.68 13.49
CA MET A 1 8.82 0.51 12.08
C MET A 1 7.44 1.13 11.90
N GLN A 2 7.18 1.80 10.77
CA GLN A 2 5.91 2.46 10.47
C GLN A 2 5.39 1.99 9.12
N LEU A 3 4.10 1.61 9.04
CA LEU A 3 3.47 1.35 7.75
C LEU A 3 3.21 2.70 7.05
N THR A 4 3.66 2.81 5.81
CA THR A 4 3.55 4.04 5.01
C THR A 4 2.37 3.99 4.06
N ASN A 5 2.00 2.79 3.60
CA ASN A 5 0.88 2.60 2.69
C ASN A 5 0.32 1.18 2.84
N VAL A 6 -1.01 1.05 2.86
CA VAL A 6 -1.71 -0.24 2.81
C VAL A 6 -2.67 -0.20 1.64
N VAL A 7 -2.50 -1.13 0.69
CA VAL A 7 -3.37 -1.26 -0.48
C VAL A 7 -4.26 -2.48 -0.32
N VAL A 8 -5.57 -2.26 -0.26
CA VAL A 8 -6.60 -3.30 -0.12
C VAL A 8 -7.49 -3.30 -1.35
N GLN A 9 -7.89 -4.48 -1.81
CA GLN A 9 -8.80 -4.67 -2.92
C GLN A 9 -9.99 -5.51 -2.49
N ALA A 10 -11.14 -5.28 -3.13
CA ALA A 10 -12.30 -6.15 -3.05
C ALA A 10 -13.12 -6.09 -4.35
N ARG A 11 -14.20 -6.88 -4.37
CA ARG A 11 -15.28 -6.79 -5.35
C ARG A 11 -16.55 -6.31 -4.67
N LEU A 12 -17.22 -5.34 -5.28
CA LEU A 12 -18.50 -4.79 -4.85
C LEU A 12 -19.69 -5.63 -5.37
N ASN A 13 -19.45 -6.53 -6.32
CA ASN A 13 -20.45 -7.40 -6.95
C ASN A 13 -21.66 -6.67 -7.53
N CYS A 14 -21.42 -5.47 -8.07
CA CYS A 14 -22.37 -4.71 -8.86
C CYS A 14 -21.61 -3.86 -9.87
N ASP A 15 -22.26 -3.52 -10.98
CA ASP A 15 -21.73 -2.54 -11.93
C ASP A 15 -21.95 -1.12 -11.41
N LEU A 16 -21.02 -0.25 -11.74
CA LEU A 16 -21.01 1.15 -11.32
C LEU A 16 -21.03 2.07 -12.54
N ASP A 17 -22.02 2.96 -12.60
CA ASP A 17 -21.96 4.12 -13.48
C ASP A 17 -21.03 5.17 -12.86
N LEU A 18 -19.77 5.15 -13.28
CA LEU A 18 -18.75 6.07 -12.77
C LEU A 18 -19.07 7.53 -13.08
N ARG A 19 -19.77 7.83 -14.18
CA ARG A 19 -20.14 9.19 -14.55
C ARG A 19 -21.25 9.71 -13.66
N ALA A 20 -22.29 8.90 -13.42
CA ALA A 20 -23.35 9.24 -12.47
C ALA A 20 -22.79 9.44 -11.05
N LEU A 21 -21.90 8.55 -10.61
CA LEU A 21 -21.20 8.68 -9.33
C LEU A 21 -20.34 9.95 -9.26
N ALA A 22 -19.62 10.30 -10.32
CA ALA A 22 -18.82 11.52 -10.37
C ALA A 22 -19.68 12.79 -10.21
N ASN A 23 -20.86 12.81 -10.83
CA ASN A 23 -21.80 13.93 -10.74
C ASN A 23 -22.47 14.04 -9.35
N ALA A 24 -22.72 12.90 -8.69
CA ALA A 24 -23.46 12.84 -7.42
C ALA A 24 -22.58 12.86 -6.15
N MET A 25 -21.26 12.83 -6.30
CA MET A 25 -20.31 12.74 -5.17
C MET A 25 -19.35 13.93 -5.16
N VAL A 26 -18.89 14.28 -3.95
CA VAL A 26 -17.87 15.31 -3.74
C VAL A 26 -16.51 14.69 -3.45
N ASN A 27 -15.44 15.45 -3.74
CA ASN A 27 -14.05 15.01 -3.61
C ASN A 27 -13.74 13.76 -4.45
N VAL A 28 -14.31 13.72 -5.65
CA VAL A 28 -14.09 12.68 -6.66
C VAL A 28 -13.34 13.26 -7.85
N ARG A 29 -12.52 12.44 -8.48
CA ARG A 29 -11.82 12.74 -9.73
C ARG A 29 -12.13 11.63 -10.71
N TYR A 30 -12.70 11.97 -11.85
CA TYR A 30 -13.03 11.05 -12.92
C TYR A 30 -12.66 11.68 -14.25
N ASP A 31 -11.65 11.11 -14.89
CA ASP A 31 -11.21 11.46 -16.24
C ASP A 31 -10.87 10.15 -16.97
N PRO A 32 -11.82 9.57 -17.72
CA PRO A 32 -11.63 8.28 -18.38
C PRO A 32 -10.54 8.31 -19.45
N THR A 33 -10.11 9.49 -19.92
CA THR A 33 -9.02 9.62 -20.89
C THR A 33 -7.64 9.41 -20.24
N ARG A 34 -7.52 9.70 -18.94
CA ARG A 34 -6.28 9.54 -18.16
C ARG A 34 -6.27 8.29 -17.31
N PHE A 35 -7.43 7.89 -16.78
CA PHE A 35 -7.54 6.76 -15.87
C PHE A 35 -8.93 6.11 -15.95
N SER A 36 -8.97 4.79 -16.11
CA SER A 36 -10.20 4.02 -16.33
C SER A 36 -11.12 3.88 -15.10
N GLY A 37 -10.72 4.42 -13.95
CA GLY A 37 -11.49 4.38 -12.71
C GLY A 37 -11.84 5.77 -12.18
N LEU A 38 -12.74 5.80 -11.20
CA LEU A 38 -13.04 6.99 -10.41
C LEU A 38 -12.20 6.97 -9.14
N ILE A 39 -11.51 8.07 -8.84
CA ILE A 39 -10.75 8.26 -7.61
C ILE A 39 -11.59 9.07 -6.63
N TRP A 40 -11.88 8.52 -5.46
CA TRP A 40 -12.65 9.17 -4.41
C TRP A 40 -11.82 9.35 -3.14
N GLN A 41 -11.75 10.59 -2.66
CA GLN A 41 -11.04 10.98 -1.44
C GLN A 41 -12.05 11.51 -0.41
N HIS A 42 -12.66 10.61 0.36
CA HIS A 42 -13.64 11.03 1.36
C HIS A 42 -12.94 11.63 2.60
N ARG A 43 -13.29 12.88 2.92
CA ARG A 43 -12.69 13.68 4.03
C ARG A 43 -12.55 12.91 5.34
N ASN A 44 -13.62 12.22 5.78
CA ASN A 44 -13.65 11.53 7.09
C ASN A 44 -13.11 10.08 7.08
N ILE A 45 -12.74 9.54 5.91
CA ILE A 45 -12.23 8.17 5.79
C ILE A 45 -10.70 8.18 5.59
N GLY A 46 -10.20 9.16 4.85
CA GLY A 46 -8.79 9.26 4.49
C GLY A 46 -8.36 8.21 3.46
N GLY A 47 -7.21 8.45 2.83
CA GLY A 47 -6.73 7.64 1.71
C GLY A 47 -7.59 7.77 0.44
N ASN A 48 -7.22 7.03 -0.60
CA ASN A 48 -7.96 7.04 -1.88
C ASN A 48 -8.76 5.75 -2.03
N CYS A 49 -10.00 5.86 -2.51
CA CYS A 49 -10.80 4.76 -3.01
C CYS A 49 -10.87 4.85 -4.54
N LEU A 50 -10.41 3.81 -5.22
CA LEU A 50 -10.45 3.69 -6.67
C LEU A 50 -11.60 2.74 -7.01
N LEU A 51 -12.60 3.24 -7.72
CA LEU A 51 -13.78 2.50 -8.17
C LEU A 51 -13.67 2.26 -9.67
N PHE A 52 -13.98 1.04 -10.09
CA PHE A 52 -14.00 0.65 -11.51
C PHE A 52 -15.43 0.25 -11.89
N ALA A 53 -15.80 0.47 -13.16
CA ALA A 53 -17.15 0.23 -13.65
C ALA A 53 -17.63 -1.21 -13.39
N ASN A 54 -16.72 -2.19 -13.46
CA ASN A 54 -16.99 -3.62 -13.21
C ASN A 54 -17.07 -4.03 -11.73
N GLY A 55 -17.32 -3.07 -10.82
CA GLY A 55 -17.43 -3.32 -9.39
C GLY A 55 -16.13 -3.68 -8.68
N LYS A 56 -14.97 -3.62 -9.32
CA LYS A 56 -13.69 -3.72 -8.62
C LYS A 56 -13.48 -2.44 -7.79
N VAL A 57 -12.97 -2.61 -6.57
CA VAL A 57 -12.60 -1.49 -5.69
C VAL A 57 -11.21 -1.70 -5.13
N ASN A 58 -10.39 -0.65 -5.15
CA ASN A 58 -9.12 -0.61 -4.41
C ASN A 58 -9.16 0.56 -3.42
N CYS A 59 -8.55 0.40 -2.26
CA CYS A 59 -8.29 1.48 -1.32
C CYS A 59 -6.80 1.53 -0.99
N ASN A 60 -6.21 2.72 -0.99
CA ASN A 60 -4.82 2.92 -0.57
C ASN A 60 -4.71 4.05 0.46
N GLY A 61 -3.52 4.19 1.05
CA GLY A 61 -3.18 5.27 1.97
C GLY A 61 -2.53 4.76 3.26
N LYS A 62 -1.90 5.69 3.97
CA LYS A 62 -1.27 5.44 5.27
C LYS A 62 -2.27 4.86 6.28
N CYS A 63 -1.82 3.87 7.02
CA CYS A 63 -2.53 3.20 8.11
C CYS A 63 -1.52 2.82 9.17
N ASP A 64 -1.93 2.71 10.43
CA ASP A 64 -1.07 2.17 11.48
C ASP A 64 -1.03 0.64 11.43
N THR A 65 -2.11 0.02 10.95
CA THR A 65 -2.23 -1.44 10.83
C THR A 65 -2.89 -1.87 9.53
N ILE A 66 -2.62 -3.10 9.10
CA ILE A 66 -3.23 -3.71 7.91
C ILE A 66 -4.77 -3.76 8.05
N GLN A 67 -5.26 -4.04 9.26
CA GLN A 67 -6.69 -4.11 9.57
C GLN A 67 -7.38 -2.75 9.41
N GLN A 68 -6.70 -1.63 9.70
CA GLN A 68 -7.25 -0.30 9.41
C GLN A 68 -7.50 -0.11 7.90
N GLY A 69 -6.60 -0.61 7.03
CA GLY A 69 -6.80 -0.58 5.58
C GLY A 69 -8.05 -1.36 5.14
N VAL A 70 -8.27 -2.54 5.74
CA VAL A 70 -9.50 -3.33 5.49
C VAL A 70 -10.75 -2.58 5.97
N ARG A 71 -10.69 -1.97 7.16
CA ARG A 71 -11.79 -1.15 7.69
C ARG A 71 -12.09 0.06 6.80
N ARG A 72 -11.06 0.72 6.24
CA ARG A 72 -11.20 1.82 5.28
C ARG A 72 -12.04 1.40 4.08
N LEU A 73 -11.67 0.27 3.45
CA LEU A 73 -12.40 -0.24 2.29
C LEU A 73 -13.86 -0.57 2.61
N ARG A 74 -14.13 -1.18 3.79
CA ARG A 74 -15.50 -1.44 4.26
C ARG A 74 -16.31 -0.15 4.49
N ARG A 75 -15.67 0.93 4.97
CA ARG A 75 -16.34 2.24 5.14
C ARG A 75 -16.75 2.84 3.80
N TYR A 76 -15.86 2.82 2.80
CA TYR A 76 -16.19 3.25 1.44
C TYR A 76 -17.35 2.44 0.84
N SER A 77 -17.29 1.12 0.99
CA SER A 77 -18.34 0.21 0.49
C SER A 77 -19.71 0.52 1.10
N ARG A 78 -19.76 0.80 2.42
CA ARG A 78 -21.00 1.20 3.11
C ARG A 78 -21.55 2.55 2.63
N LEU A 79 -20.68 3.50 2.28
CA LEU A 79 -21.14 4.77 1.73
C LEU A 79 -21.75 4.60 0.32
N LEU A 80 -21.21 3.68 -0.49
CA LEU A 80 -21.81 3.33 -1.77
C LEU A 80 -23.19 2.69 -1.59
N GLN A 81 -23.36 1.79 -0.61
CA GLN A 81 -24.67 1.23 -0.26
C GLN A 81 -25.69 2.34 0.09
N ARG A 82 -25.29 3.30 0.93
CA ARG A 82 -26.15 4.45 1.29
C ARG A 82 -26.47 5.37 0.13
N LYS A 83 -25.69 5.34 -0.95
CA LYS A 83 -25.94 6.09 -2.19
C LYS A 83 -26.80 5.32 -3.19
N GLY A 84 -27.33 4.15 -2.80
CA GLY A 84 -28.23 3.35 -3.62
C GLY A 84 -27.53 2.28 -4.46
N CYS A 85 -26.21 2.11 -4.35
CA CYS A 85 -25.53 1.02 -5.05
C CYS A 85 -25.77 -0.32 -4.33
N HIS A 86 -26.23 -1.35 -5.05
CA HIS A 86 -26.43 -2.71 -4.52
C HIS A 86 -25.11 -3.46 -4.29
N VAL A 87 -24.29 -2.96 -3.37
CA VAL A 87 -22.96 -3.51 -3.07
C VAL A 87 -23.07 -4.74 -2.19
N THR A 88 -22.51 -5.85 -2.67
CA THR A 88 -22.19 -7.05 -1.89
C THR A 88 -20.68 -7.25 -1.88
N LEU A 89 -20.04 -6.98 -0.73
CA LEU A 89 -18.59 -7.02 -0.65
C LEU A 89 -18.06 -8.46 -0.62
N SER A 90 -17.16 -8.79 -1.54
CA SER A 90 -16.48 -10.09 -1.58
C SER A 90 -15.01 -9.95 -1.93
N ASN A 91 -14.25 -11.05 -1.79
CA ASN A 91 -12.83 -11.13 -2.19
C ASN A 91 -11.94 -10.02 -1.61
N VAL A 92 -12.17 -9.65 -0.35
CA VAL A 92 -11.38 -8.64 0.34
C VAL A 92 -9.98 -9.19 0.59
N ARG A 93 -8.97 -8.53 0.00
CA ARG A 93 -7.57 -8.94 0.13
C ARG A 93 -6.64 -7.75 0.21
N VAL A 94 -5.55 -7.91 0.95
CA VAL A 94 -4.42 -6.98 0.95
C VAL A 94 -3.58 -7.27 -0.28
N LEU A 95 -3.35 -6.28 -1.13
CA LEU A 95 -2.50 -6.45 -2.32
C LEU A 95 -1.04 -6.25 -1.99
N THR A 96 -0.75 -5.18 -1.26
CA THR A 96 0.59 -4.84 -0.81
C THR A 96 0.52 -3.89 0.37
N VAL A 97 1.55 -3.95 1.20
CA VAL A 97 1.84 -3.04 2.29
C VAL A 97 3.26 -2.52 2.07
N SER A 98 3.45 -1.24 2.34
CA SER A 98 4.76 -0.60 2.37
C SER A 98 5.03 -0.14 3.79
N ALA A 99 6.28 -0.25 4.22
CA ALA A 99 6.74 0.20 5.52
C ALA A 99 8.04 0.99 5.38
N SER A 100 8.31 1.83 6.37
CA SER A 100 9.58 2.50 6.54
C SER A 100 10.13 2.26 7.93
N HIS A 101 11.44 2.25 8.02
CA HIS A 101 12.17 2.18 9.26
C HIS A 101 13.48 2.96 9.14
N ARG A 102 14.09 3.26 10.28
CA ARG A 102 15.43 3.84 10.36
C ARG A 102 16.24 2.89 11.22
N LEU A 103 17.34 2.42 10.67
CA LEU A 103 18.33 1.63 11.38
C LEU A 103 19.06 2.50 12.43
N ASP A 104 19.71 1.86 13.39
CA ASP A 104 20.28 2.54 14.55
C ASP A 104 21.54 3.36 14.23
N GLY A 105 22.09 3.19 13.01
CA GLY A 105 23.35 3.78 12.57
C GLY A 105 23.42 3.95 11.05
N ARG A 106 24.59 4.40 10.58
CA ARG A 106 24.89 4.47 9.15
C ARG A 106 25.24 3.08 8.62
N VAL A 107 24.92 2.85 7.35
CA VAL A 107 25.20 1.57 6.71
C VAL A 107 26.55 1.64 6.02
N THR A 108 27.40 0.67 6.28
CA THR A 108 28.64 0.44 5.52
C THR A 108 28.43 -0.70 4.54
N LEU A 109 28.96 -0.59 3.32
CA LEU A 109 28.82 -1.64 2.29
C LEU A 109 29.78 -2.82 2.53
N GLU A 110 30.77 -2.65 3.40
CA GLU A 110 31.79 -3.66 3.71
C GLU A 110 31.22 -4.84 4.51
N ARG A 111 30.27 -4.57 5.42
CA ARG A 111 29.63 -5.57 6.27
C ARG A 111 28.26 -5.93 5.74
N ASN A 112 28.24 -6.61 4.60
CA ASN A 112 27.00 -6.87 3.89
C ASN A 112 26.49 -8.31 4.09
N PRO A 113 25.33 -8.52 4.75
CA PRO A 113 24.75 -9.85 4.93
C PRO A 113 24.03 -10.40 3.68
N TYR A 114 23.85 -9.59 2.63
CA TYR A 114 23.09 -9.97 1.43
C TYR A 114 23.82 -9.62 0.13
N ASP A 115 23.29 -10.03 -1.03
CA ASP A 115 23.83 -9.57 -2.32
C ASP A 115 23.30 -8.17 -2.62
N PHE A 116 24.12 -7.14 -2.36
CA PHE A 116 23.76 -5.74 -2.58
C PHE A 116 24.25 -5.27 -3.94
N ARG A 117 23.32 -4.79 -4.75
CA ARG A 117 23.65 -4.01 -5.95
C ARG A 117 23.58 -2.54 -5.58
N TYR A 118 24.72 -1.86 -5.60
CA TYR A 118 24.83 -0.43 -5.31
C TYR A 118 25.42 0.30 -6.50
N GLU A 119 24.57 1.05 -7.19
CA GLU A 119 24.93 1.88 -8.35
C GLU A 119 24.53 3.34 -8.04
N PRO A 120 25.33 4.08 -7.25
CA PRO A 120 24.95 5.38 -6.69
C PRO A 120 24.62 6.44 -7.73
N GLU A 121 25.23 6.35 -8.92
CA GLU A 121 24.96 7.25 -10.04
C GLU A 121 23.55 7.05 -10.63
N LEU A 122 23.01 5.83 -10.56
CA LEU A 122 21.64 5.54 -10.99
C LEU A 122 20.66 5.74 -9.85
N PHE A 123 21.00 5.25 -8.65
CA PHE A 123 20.16 5.36 -7.47
C PHE A 123 20.96 5.31 -6.17
N PRO A 124 20.82 6.31 -5.27
CA PRO A 124 21.63 6.41 -4.05
C PRO A 124 21.08 5.53 -2.90
N ALA A 125 20.79 4.26 -3.19
CA ALA A 125 20.40 3.27 -2.20
C ALA A 125 20.74 1.86 -2.67
N VAL A 126 20.99 0.98 -1.72
CA VAL A 126 21.09 -0.45 -1.93
C VAL A 126 19.68 -1.03 -2.10
N MET A 127 19.50 -1.87 -3.12
CA MET A 127 18.26 -2.62 -3.30
C MET A 127 18.52 -4.12 -3.19
N PHE A 128 17.69 -4.82 -2.42
CA PHE A 128 17.72 -6.28 -2.35
C PHE A 128 16.32 -6.85 -2.09
N THR A 129 16.15 -8.15 -2.38
CA THR A 129 14.88 -8.85 -2.21
C THR A 129 15.07 -10.08 -1.34
N ARG A 130 14.21 -10.26 -0.33
CA ARG A 130 14.21 -11.45 0.54
C ARG A 130 12.81 -12.03 0.60
N LYS A 131 12.66 -13.30 0.21
CA LYS A 131 11.37 -14.02 0.20
C LYS A 131 10.24 -13.24 -0.50
N GLY A 132 10.57 -12.54 -1.60
CA GLY A 132 9.62 -11.73 -2.37
C GLY A 132 9.26 -10.37 -1.78
N ILE A 133 9.92 -9.93 -0.71
CA ILE A 133 9.81 -8.58 -0.13
C ILE A 133 11.02 -7.77 -0.58
N HIS A 134 10.78 -6.56 -1.05
CA HIS A 134 11.82 -5.66 -1.54
C HIS A 134 12.23 -4.67 -0.46
N PHE A 135 13.53 -4.49 -0.30
CA PHE A 135 14.15 -3.59 0.66
C PHE A 135 15.00 -2.58 -0.11
N THR A 136 14.85 -1.31 0.24
CA THR A 136 15.63 -0.21 -0.30
C THR A 136 16.29 0.51 0.87
N LEU A 137 17.60 0.35 0.99
CA LEU A 137 18.41 0.80 2.12
C LEU A 137 19.33 1.93 1.69
N HIS A 138 19.13 3.11 2.26
CA HIS A 138 20.03 4.23 2.07
C HIS A 138 21.22 4.14 3.05
N LEU A 139 22.39 4.64 2.64
CA LEU A 139 23.58 4.69 3.51
C LEU A 139 23.37 5.50 4.79
N SER A 140 22.37 6.39 4.81
CA SER A 140 21.93 7.13 5.99
C SER A 140 21.22 6.28 7.06
N GLY A 141 20.98 4.99 6.80
CA GLY A 141 20.20 4.10 7.66
C GLY A 141 18.69 4.16 7.41
N ALA A 142 18.21 4.97 6.46
CA ALA A 142 16.81 4.96 6.07
C ALA A 142 16.47 3.70 5.27
N LEU A 143 15.46 2.96 5.71
CA LEU A 143 15.02 1.71 5.11
C LEU A 143 13.56 1.82 4.64
N LEU A 144 13.34 1.56 3.36
CA LEU A 144 12.01 1.42 2.76
C LEU A 144 11.76 -0.04 2.41
N ILE A 145 10.54 -0.51 2.65
CA ILE A 145 10.18 -1.92 2.55
C ILE A 145 8.87 -2.01 1.78
N THR A 146 8.82 -2.81 0.72
CA THR A 146 7.65 -2.95 -0.15
C THR A 146 7.41 -4.42 -0.53
N GLY A 147 6.21 -4.73 -1.02
CA GLY A 147 5.84 -6.09 -1.43
C GLY A 147 5.32 -6.99 -0.30
N ILE A 148 5.11 -6.45 0.91
CA ILE A 148 4.52 -7.16 2.04
C ILE A 148 3.05 -7.48 1.70
N LYS A 149 2.61 -8.74 1.78
CA LYS A 149 1.24 -9.15 1.40
C LYS A 149 0.41 -9.60 2.61
N LYS A 150 1.06 -10.12 3.66
CA LYS A 150 0.41 -10.70 4.84
C LYS A 150 1.09 -10.20 6.13
N SER A 151 0.38 -10.20 7.25
CA SER A 151 0.97 -9.83 8.55
C SER A 151 2.15 -10.72 8.93
N ARG A 152 2.10 -12.01 8.60
CA ARG A 152 3.20 -12.96 8.82
C ARG A 152 4.48 -12.59 8.07
N ASP A 153 4.40 -11.84 6.98
CA ASP A 153 5.58 -11.38 6.25
C ASP A 153 6.38 -10.38 7.12
N LEU A 154 5.69 -9.58 7.93
CA LEU A 154 6.33 -8.68 8.88
C LEU A 154 7.14 -9.48 9.91
N GLU A 155 6.50 -10.46 10.55
CA GLU A 155 7.07 -11.32 11.59
C GLU A 155 8.20 -12.23 11.09
N ASN A 156 8.01 -12.87 9.94
CA ASN A 156 8.90 -13.94 9.48
C ASN A 156 10.01 -13.47 8.52
N VAL A 157 9.92 -12.23 8.02
CA VAL A 157 10.85 -11.71 7.02
C VAL A 157 11.30 -10.31 7.39
N VAL A 158 10.38 -9.38 7.60
CA VAL A 158 10.76 -7.96 7.76
C VAL A 158 11.50 -7.71 9.07
N TYR A 159 10.93 -8.07 10.23
CA TYR A 159 11.60 -7.85 11.52
C TYR A 159 12.95 -8.58 11.63
N PRO A 160 13.08 -9.86 11.24
CA PRO A 160 14.38 -10.53 11.20
C PRO A 160 15.39 -9.82 10.29
N THR A 161 14.98 -9.37 9.10
CA THR A 161 15.86 -8.63 8.18
C THR A 161 16.33 -7.32 8.79
N VAL A 162 15.45 -6.58 9.46
CA VAL A 162 15.82 -5.35 10.15
C VAL A 162 16.86 -5.61 11.26
N LEU A 163 16.67 -6.66 12.05
CA LEU A 163 17.62 -7.04 13.11
C LEU A 163 18.97 -7.45 12.52
N GLU A 164 18.98 -8.28 11.47
CA GLU A 164 20.20 -8.68 10.75
C GLU A 164 20.95 -7.45 10.20
N LEU A 165 20.24 -6.48 9.61
CA LEU A 165 20.85 -5.25 9.12
C LEU A 165 21.43 -4.38 10.25
N ASN A 166 20.78 -4.30 11.41
CA ASN A 166 21.26 -3.52 12.55
C ASN A 166 22.57 -4.09 13.14
N VAL A 167 22.78 -5.40 13.07
CA VAL A 167 24.05 -6.05 13.50
C VAL A 167 25.21 -5.71 12.56
N CYS A 168 24.90 -5.33 11.32
CA CYS A 168 25.87 -5.07 10.27
C CYS A 168 26.23 -3.58 10.09
N LEU A 169 25.68 -2.69 10.92
CA LEU A 169 25.97 -1.25 10.91
C LEU A 169 27.41 -0.93 11.31
#